data_AF-A0A1Y2WCE9-F1
#
_entry.id   AF-A0A1Y2WCE9-F1
#
_cell.length_a   1.000
_cell.length_b   1.000
_cell.length_c   1.000
_cell.angle_alpha   90.00
_cell.angle_beta   90.00
_cell.angle_gamma   90.00
#
_symmetry.space_group_name_H-M   'P 1'
#
loop_
_entity.id
_entity.type
_entity.pdbx_description
1 polymer ?
#
loop_
_entity_poly.entity_id
_entity_poly.type
_entity_poly.pdbx_seq_one_letter_code
_entity_poly.pdbx_strand_id
1 'polypeptide(L)'
;MAQHHLDLATAYRETYKAKFRDAFLAGTKKPFIVPLHMIGLWILPTLYLAIPHRNRPWLYRARWLVLAVVVFIGFDIIFHVSNGNPGIAYGVGLAGAWSIVWNFVVLVWTKPQWDAKRVNVRRKSKQEHVASIRDKQPNGSSSSIALQNGNGRKITTPEQSSRSKLTAQNGADSGEKKDSDAANVTGITKDEDVAQTTLRKRQTHKKDELVEVAEDQEFEYYWQEYPADDSLWARLDWAFDIVSTFRMTGWNWAISCLPPYEPPARVGDHQLPLSTVGPQRTRQGYTRYLTRKALLINYLPRLIMYYLIVDLCAVYVTTDPYFVHGPESTEPLPPHLRSLPPILLSTQRNLVSLIGILGMLQLQLIAGALFLTFVPPVPQILGFRVHPWHLPSPQGSFAQVLDRGLPGFWGAWWHQTFRFGFEAPTRYLLREGYVRPKSWQARAAAPFFAFVTSGFVHAAGSYSSISPDSKWWMPPMFFLLAGVGSVLQTWLSRVVFAKVIRRFPQWVRRVGNLAFVLGWMSLTSWMLVDDFCRCGIWLWEPVPVSVVRPLGIGPSPDRRVWRLDLDMLPTWYSGRHWWDSGIAI
;
A
#
# COMPACT_ATOMS: atom_id res chain seq x y z
N MET A 1 -5.36 36.85 40.25
CA MET A 1 -4.71 35.89 39.33
C MET A 1 -5.55 34.63 39.32
N ALA A 2 -6.40 34.44 38.30
CA ALA A 2 -7.22 33.24 38.20
C ALA A 2 -6.33 32.07 37.80
N GLN A 3 -6.25 31.04 38.65
CA GLN A 3 -5.74 29.74 38.24
C GLN A 3 -6.65 29.23 37.12
N HIS A 4 -6.18 29.29 35.88
CA HIS A 4 -6.80 28.54 34.80
C HIS A 4 -6.72 27.06 35.20
N HIS A 5 -7.84 26.47 35.63
CA HIS A 5 -7.96 25.03 35.73
C HIS A 5 -7.74 24.46 34.32
N LEU A 6 -6.54 23.91 34.09
CA LEU A 6 -6.22 23.17 32.88
C LEU A 6 -7.24 22.05 32.73
N ASP A 7 -7.77 21.86 31.52
CA ASP A 7 -8.60 20.70 31.25
C ASP A 7 -7.78 19.42 31.45
N LEU A 8 -8.47 18.30 31.71
CA LEU A 8 -7.86 17.02 32.04
C LEU A 8 -6.82 16.58 31.00
N ALA A 9 -7.13 16.70 29.72
CA ALA A 9 -6.25 16.26 28.65
C ALA A 9 -4.98 17.12 28.56
N THR A 10 -5.11 18.44 28.75
CA THR A 10 -3.94 19.33 28.79
C THR A 10 -3.06 19.06 30.01
N ALA A 11 -3.63 18.87 31.19
CA ALA A 11 -2.87 18.52 32.38
C ALA A 11 -2.10 17.20 32.19
N TYR A 12 -2.72 16.20 31.55
CA TYR A 12 -2.06 14.93 31.27
C TYR A 12 -0.96 15.07 30.21
N ARG A 13 -1.15 15.86 29.14
CA ARG A 13 -0.07 16.16 28.19
C ARG A 13 1.17 16.75 28.86
N GLU A 14 0.98 17.72 29.76
CA GLU A 14 2.08 18.30 30.53
C GLU A 14 2.76 17.27 31.43
N THR A 15 2.01 16.29 31.95
CA THR A 15 2.58 15.16 32.69
C THR A 15 3.48 14.29 31.79
N TYR A 16 3.07 13.99 30.56
CA TYR A 16 3.90 13.25 29.59
C TYR A 16 5.18 14.01 29.22
N LYS A 17 5.06 15.32 28.98
CA LYS A 17 6.21 16.21 28.72
C LYS A 17 7.18 16.23 29.91
N ALA A 18 6.66 16.36 31.13
CA ALA A 18 7.46 16.33 32.35
C ALA A 18 8.18 14.98 32.54
N LYS A 19 7.48 13.86 32.38
CA LYS A 19 8.07 12.50 32.45
C LYS A 19 9.19 12.31 31.42
N PHE A 20 9.00 12.78 30.19
CA PHE A 20 10.04 12.71 29.17
C PHE A 20 11.25 13.56 29.56
N ARG A 21 11.03 14.79 30.03
CA ARG A 21 12.09 15.67 30.50
C ARG A 21 12.88 15.04 31.64
N ASP A 22 12.21 14.44 32.61
CA ASP A 22 12.87 13.77 33.74
C ASP A 22 13.70 12.57 33.25
N ALA A 23 13.14 11.75 32.35
CA ALA A 23 13.85 10.62 31.76
C ALA A 23 15.05 11.05 30.90
N PHE A 24 14.93 12.17 30.19
CA PHE A 24 15.99 12.79 29.40
C PHE A 24 17.11 13.34 30.29
N LEU A 25 16.77 14.06 31.36
CA LEU A 25 17.73 14.58 32.35
C LEU A 25 18.44 13.44 33.10
N ALA A 26 17.73 12.34 33.37
CA ALA A 26 18.31 11.13 33.95
C ALA A 26 19.17 10.32 32.96
N GLY A 27 19.21 10.69 31.68
CA GLY A 27 19.96 9.98 30.63
C GLY A 27 19.37 8.61 30.24
N THR A 28 18.15 8.31 30.70
CA THR A 28 17.47 7.02 30.42
C THR A 28 16.76 7.02 29.07
N LYS A 29 16.38 8.20 28.55
CA LYS A 29 15.75 8.39 27.24
C LYS A 29 16.43 9.52 26.47
N LYS A 30 16.39 9.44 25.15
CA LYS A 30 16.93 10.43 24.19
C LYS A 30 15.83 10.91 23.23
N PRO A 31 15.94 12.13 22.67
CA PRO A 31 15.04 12.57 21.63
C PRO A 31 15.33 11.86 20.30
N PHE A 32 14.34 11.87 19.40
CA PHE A 32 14.53 11.33 18.06
C PHE A 32 15.29 12.33 17.18
N ILE A 33 16.55 12.03 16.92
CA ILE A 33 17.46 12.89 16.14
C ILE A 33 17.52 12.46 14.67
N VAL A 34 17.27 13.40 13.76
CA VAL A 34 17.45 13.29 12.31
C VAL A 34 18.76 13.98 11.90
N PRO A 35 19.59 13.37 11.03
CA PRO A 35 19.37 12.10 10.32
C PRO A 35 19.86 10.85 11.06
N LEU A 36 20.38 10.96 12.28
CA LEU A 36 21.02 9.85 13.01
C LEU A 36 20.14 8.59 13.09
N HIS A 37 18.90 8.72 13.55
CA HIS A 37 17.99 7.57 13.67
C HIS A 37 17.37 7.14 12.34
N MET A 38 17.63 7.87 11.24
CA MET A 38 17.30 7.44 9.87
C MET A 38 18.37 6.54 9.26
N ILE A 39 19.53 6.36 9.92
CA ILE A 39 20.63 5.55 9.39
C ILE A 39 20.21 4.10 9.17
N GLY A 40 19.58 3.48 10.17
CA GLY A 40 19.19 2.06 10.09
C GLY A 40 18.11 1.80 9.04
N LEU A 41 17.10 2.68 8.97
CA LEU A 41 15.96 2.49 8.08
C LEU A 41 16.28 2.82 6.62
N TRP A 42 16.99 3.93 6.37
CA TRP A 42 17.15 4.49 5.03
C TRP A 42 18.59 4.47 4.53
N ILE A 43 19.53 5.02 5.30
CA ILE A 43 20.85 5.40 4.78
C ILE A 43 21.72 4.16 4.57
N LEU A 44 21.91 3.36 5.62
CA LEU A 44 22.80 2.19 5.58
C LEU A 44 22.38 1.14 4.55
N PRO A 45 21.10 0.68 4.47
CA PRO A 45 20.69 -0.24 3.40
C PRO A 45 20.83 0.36 2.00
N THR A 46 20.56 1.65 1.83
CA THR A 46 20.73 2.32 0.53
C THR A 46 22.19 2.30 0.09
N LEU A 47 23.11 2.69 0.96
CA LEU A 47 24.55 2.68 0.68
C LEU A 47 25.05 1.27 0.36
N TYR A 48 24.63 0.27 1.14
CA TYR A 48 24.99 -1.12 0.89
C TYR A 48 24.48 -1.62 -0.48
N LEU A 49 23.20 -1.36 -0.80
CA LEU A 49 22.60 -1.80 -2.07
C LEU A 49 23.14 -1.03 -3.28
N ALA A 50 23.68 0.18 -3.10
CA ALA A 50 24.31 0.96 -4.16
C ALA A 50 25.66 0.40 -4.62
N ILE A 51 26.26 -0.55 -3.87
CA ILE A 51 27.51 -1.22 -4.25
C ILE A 51 27.18 -2.55 -4.94
N PRO A 52 27.62 -2.77 -6.19
CA PRO A 52 27.36 -4.03 -6.91
C PRO A 52 27.96 -5.23 -6.18
N HIS A 53 27.12 -6.19 -5.80
CA HIS A 53 27.53 -7.41 -5.10
C HIS A 53 27.27 -8.70 -5.88
N ARG A 54 26.65 -8.64 -7.07
CA ARG A 54 26.36 -9.82 -7.93
C ARG A 54 27.60 -10.72 -8.15
N ASN A 55 28.76 -10.11 -8.40
CA ASN A 55 30.02 -10.81 -8.67
C ASN A 55 30.99 -10.79 -7.49
N ARG A 56 30.52 -10.44 -6.27
CA ARG A 56 31.35 -10.29 -5.07
C ARG A 56 30.74 -11.06 -3.90
N PRO A 57 30.99 -12.39 -3.80
CA PRO A 57 30.35 -13.23 -2.77
C PRO A 57 30.63 -12.77 -1.35
N TRP A 58 31.84 -12.28 -1.07
CA TRP A 58 32.21 -11.74 0.25
C TRP A 58 31.36 -10.52 0.62
N LEU A 59 31.13 -9.61 -0.34
CA LEU A 59 30.33 -8.41 -0.13
C LEU A 59 28.86 -8.77 0.06
N TYR A 60 28.35 -9.73 -0.71
CA TYR A 60 27.00 -10.25 -0.49
C TYR A 60 26.84 -10.89 0.90
N ARG A 61 27.86 -11.59 1.41
CA ARG A 61 27.86 -12.11 2.80
C ARG A 61 27.91 -11.00 3.84
N ALA A 62 28.53 -9.85 3.54
CA ALA A 62 28.59 -8.70 4.44
C ALA A 62 27.21 -8.10 4.77
N ARG A 63 26.15 -8.44 4.03
CA ARG A 63 24.76 -8.10 4.40
C ARG A 63 24.38 -8.51 5.82
N TRP A 64 24.97 -9.58 6.36
CA TRP A 64 24.69 -10.03 7.72
C TRP A 64 25.28 -9.07 8.76
N LEU A 65 26.45 -8.50 8.47
CA LEU A 65 27.04 -7.44 9.28
C LEU A 65 26.18 -6.18 9.21
N VAL A 66 25.77 -5.78 8.00
CA VAL A 66 24.86 -4.64 7.79
C VAL A 66 23.56 -4.84 8.55
N LEU A 67 22.95 -6.02 8.44
CA LEU A 67 21.73 -6.37 9.16
C LEU A 67 21.93 -6.32 10.67
N ALA A 68 23.03 -6.86 11.21
CA ALA A 68 23.32 -6.81 12.64
C ALA A 68 23.39 -5.36 13.15
N VAL A 69 24.05 -4.46 12.40
CA VAL A 69 24.11 -3.03 12.74
C VAL A 69 22.74 -2.38 12.70
N VAL A 70 21.94 -2.63 11.66
CA VAL A 70 20.58 -2.06 11.57
C VAL A 70 19.69 -2.59 12.68
N VAL A 71 19.79 -3.88 13.02
CA VAL A 71 19.03 -4.48 14.11
C VAL A 71 19.41 -3.86 15.44
N PHE A 72 20.70 -3.64 15.69
CA PHE A 72 21.19 -2.94 16.87
C PHE A 72 20.61 -1.52 16.96
N ILE A 73 20.70 -0.73 15.87
CA ILE A 73 20.13 0.63 15.82
C ILE A 73 18.61 0.60 16.04
N GLY A 74 17.90 -0.37 15.44
CA GLY A 74 16.47 -0.52 15.60
C GLY A 74 16.06 -0.77 17.05
N PHE A 75 16.75 -1.68 17.75
CA PHE A 75 16.50 -1.93 19.17
C PHE A 75 16.94 -0.77 20.06
N ASP A 76 18.03 -0.08 19.74
CA ASP A 76 18.45 1.13 20.45
C ASP A 76 17.38 2.22 20.38
N ILE A 77 16.77 2.42 19.20
CA ILE A 77 15.63 3.33 19.03
C ILE A 77 14.45 2.92 19.93
N ILE A 78 14.06 1.64 19.89
CA ILE A 78 12.92 1.13 20.67
C ILE A 78 13.14 1.33 22.17
N PHE A 79 14.35 1.06 22.66
CA PHE A 79 14.63 1.03 24.09
C PHE A 79 14.99 2.40 24.66
N HIS A 80 15.69 3.24 23.90
CA HIS A 80 16.31 4.45 24.44
C HIS A 80 15.76 5.75 23.84
N VAL A 81 14.93 5.71 22.79
CA VAL A 81 14.42 6.94 22.15
C VAL A 81 12.93 7.11 22.45
N SER A 82 12.54 8.34 22.81
CA SER A 82 11.16 8.70 23.14
C SER A 82 10.92 10.19 22.87
N ASN A 83 9.72 10.67 23.17
CA ASN A 83 9.33 12.07 23.02
C ASN A 83 8.29 12.46 24.09
N GLY A 84 8.24 13.75 24.47
CA GLY A 84 7.20 14.28 25.37
C GLY A 84 5.80 14.28 24.75
N ASN A 85 5.72 14.29 23.42
CA ASN A 85 4.50 14.07 22.66
C ASN A 85 4.22 12.56 22.54
N PRO A 86 3.12 12.05 23.13
CA PRO A 86 2.85 10.62 23.17
C PRO A 86 2.70 9.96 21.79
N GLY A 87 2.13 10.68 20.82
CA GLY A 87 1.96 10.20 19.45
C GLY A 87 3.29 10.03 18.73
N ILE A 88 4.19 11.01 18.88
CA ILE A 88 5.56 10.92 18.35
C ILE A 88 6.33 9.80 19.04
N ALA A 89 6.25 9.71 20.37
CA ALA A 89 6.91 8.66 21.14
C ALA A 89 6.51 7.25 20.65
N TYR A 90 5.21 7.03 20.40
CA TYR A 90 4.73 5.77 19.81
C TYR A 90 5.26 5.56 18.38
N GLY A 91 5.23 6.62 17.55
CA GLY A 91 5.76 6.60 16.18
C GLY A 91 7.25 6.26 16.07
N VAL A 92 8.06 6.68 17.04
CA VAL A 92 9.49 6.34 17.11
C VAL A 92 9.70 4.84 17.25
N GLY A 93 8.96 4.17 18.12
CA GLY A 93 9.02 2.71 18.29
C GLY A 93 8.56 1.97 17.04
N LEU A 94 7.48 2.45 16.39
CA LEU A 94 7.06 1.92 15.09
C LEU A 94 8.18 2.02 14.05
N ALA A 95 8.89 3.15 13.99
CA ALA A 95 10.00 3.37 13.06
C ALA A 95 11.20 2.43 13.36
N GLY A 96 11.56 2.25 14.64
CA GLY A 96 12.63 1.33 15.06
C GLY A 96 12.32 -0.13 14.70
N ALA A 97 11.10 -0.60 14.99
CA ALA A 97 10.68 -1.95 14.65
C ALA A 97 10.51 -2.16 13.13
N TRP A 98 9.95 -1.17 12.42
CA TRP A 98 9.84 -1.24 10.98
C TRP A 98 11.21 -1.23 10.29
N SER A 99 12.20 -0.49 10.83
CA SER A 99 13.60 -0.54 10.38
C SER A 99 14.13 -1.96 10.40
N ILE A 100 13.92 -2.70 11.50
CA ILE A 100 14.31 -4.10 11.62
C ILE A 100 13.60 -4.95 10.56
N VAL A 101 12.26 -4.95 10.56
CA VAL A 101 11.45 -5.78 9.65
C VAL A 101 11.80 -5.52 8.20
N TRP A 102 11.89 -4.26 7.80
CA TRP A 102 12.17 -3.85 6.43
C TRP A 102 13.58 -4.23 5.98
N ASN A 103 14.58 -4.14 6.86
CA ASN A 103 15.94 -4.55 6.52
C ASN A 103 16.08 -6.07 6.37
N PHE A 104 15.32 -6.88 7.11
CA PHE A 104 15.20 -8.30 6.80
C PHE A 104 14.59 -8.53 5.39
N VAL A 105 13.62 -7.72 4.98
CA VAL A 105 13.02 -7.81 3.64
C VAL A 105 14.07 -7.55 2.56
N VAL A 106 14.75 -6.41 2.61
CA VAL A 106 15.65 -5.98 1.52
C VAL A 106 17.00 -6.68 1.53
N LEU A 107 17.48 -7.18 2.68
CA LEU A 107 18.79 -7.85 2.78
C LEU A 107 18.69 -9.39 2.77
N VAL A 108 17.63 -9.97 3.31
CA VAL A 108 17.53 -11.44 3.55
C VAL A 108 16.47 -12.09 2.68
N TRP A 109 15.21 -11.64 2.80
CA TRP A 109 14.08 -12.32 2.17
C TRP A 109 13.95 -12.04 0.68
N THR A 110 14.55 -10.95 0.20
CA THR A 110 14.62 -10.60 -1.21
C THR A 110 16.07 -10.53 -1.70
N LYS A 111 16.24 -10.44 -3.02
CA LYS A 111 17.54 -10.25 -3.67
C LYS A 111 17.47 -9.07 -4.63
N PRO A 112 17.42 -7.82 -4.13
CA PRO A 112 17.17 -6.63 -4.95
C PRO A 112 18.01 -6.57 -6.21
N GLN A 113 19.33 -6.73 -6.08
CA GLN A 113 20.20 -6.61 -7.24
C GLN A 113 19.97 -7.68 -8.30
N TRP A 114 19.41 -8.86 -8.00
CA TRP A 114 19.19 -9.92 -9.01
C TRP A 114 17.81 -9.85 -9.63
N ASP A 115 16.80 -9.62 -8.80
CA ASP A 115 15.42 -9.96 -9.11
C ASP A 115 14.54 -8.71 -9.28
N ALA A 116 14.94 -7.57 -8.68
CA ALA A 116 14.11 -6.38 -8.66
C ALA A 116 14.24 -5.59 -9.97
N LYS A 117 13.09 -5.20 -10.50
CA LYS A 117 12.98 -4.30 -11.64
C LYS A 117 12.02 -3.20 -11.27
N ARG A 118 12.38 -1.95 -11.55
CA ARG A 118 11.49 -0.79 -11.40
C ARG A 118 11.11 -0.23 -12.75
N VAL A 119 9.96 0.40 -12.82
CA VAL A 119 9.60 1.25 -13.95
C VAL A 119 10.43 2.52 -13.84
N ASN A 120 11.06 2.96 -14.93
CA ASN A 120 11.76 4.24 -15.03
C ASN A 120 11.37 4.92 -16.35
N VAL A 121 11.78 6.18 -16.51
CA VAL A 121 11.38 7.03 -17.62
C VAL A 121 12.62 7.51 -18.37
N ARG A 122 12.57 7.51 -19.71
CA ARG A 122 13.58 8.15 -20.56
C ARG A 122 12.90 8.98 -21.64
N ARG A 123 13.57 10.04 -22.13
CA ARG A 123 13.05 10.81 -23.27
C ARG A 123 13.05 9.93 -24.51
N LYS A 124 11.98 9.99 -25.31
CA LYS A 124 11.98 9.35 -26.62
C LYS A 124 13.13 9.95 -27.45
N SER A 125 14.00 9.11 -27.97
CA SER A 125 14.91 9.53 -29.04
C SER A 125 14.06 10.02 -30.20
N LYS A 126 14.28 11.24 -30.68
CA LYS A 126 13.79 11.62 -32.02
C LYS A 126 14.49 10.67 -32.98
N GLN A 127 13.82 9.62 -33.43
CA GLN A 127 14.26 8.92 -34.62
C GLN A 127 14.30 9.98 -35.73
N GLU A 128 15.50 10.36 -36.15
CA GLU A 128 15.67 10.93 -37.48
C GLU A 128 15.01 9.94 -38.43
N HIS A 129 13.90 10.36 -39.03
CA HIS A 129 13.29 9.61 -40.12
C HIS A 129 14.40 9.39 -41.13
N VAL A 130 14.79 8.12 -41.30
CA VAL A 130 15.67 7.67 -42.39
C VAL A 130 14.91 7.90 -43.69
N ALA A 131 14.93 9.14 -44.17
CA ALA A 131 14.65 9.53 -45.52
C ALA A 131 15.85 9.13 -46.38
N SER A 132 16.06 7.82 -46.55
CA SER A 132 17.08 7.32 -47.47
C SER A 132 16.76 5.94 -48.04
N ILE A 133 15.48 5.63 -48.29
CA ILE A 133 15.12 4.55 -49.24
C ILE A 133 13.88 4.98 -50.02
N ARG A 134 14.00 6.08 -50.78
CA ARG A 134 13.00 6.41 -51.81
C ARG A 134 13.52 7.43 -52.83
N ASP A 135 14.77 7.26 -53.27
CA ASP A 135 15.21 7.92 -54.50
C ASP A 135 16.20 7.02 -55.23
N LYS A 136 15.65 6.23 -56.15
CA LYS A 136 16.27 5.73 -57.39
C LYS A 136 15.22 4.94 -58.17
N GLN A 137 14.27 5.67 -58.77
CA GLN A 137 13.71 5.26 -60.05
C GLN A 137 14.21 6.24 -61.11
N PRO A 138 14.78 5.77 -62.23
CA PRO A 138 14.78 6.52 -63.46
C PRO A 138 13.48 6.26 -64.23
N ASN A 139 12.94 7.34 -64.77
CA ASN A 139 11.81 7.42 -65.69
C ASN A 139 11.93 6.52 -66.92
N GLY A 140 10.78 6.09 -67.45
CA GLY A 140 10.65 5.53 -68.79
C GLY A 140 9.21 5.13 -69.10
N SER A 141 8.48 6.03 -69.74
CA SER A 141 7.07 5.89 -70.11
C SER A 141 6.84 5.06 -71.38
N SER A 142 5.63 4.49 -71.44
CA SER A 142 4.74 4.28 -72.60
C SER A 142 4.95 3.12 -73.60
N SER A 143 3.83 2.39 -73.74
CA SER A 143 3.21 1.81 -74.96
C SER A 143 3.73 0.50 -75.57
N SER A 144 2.99 -0.57 -75.25
CA SER A 144 2.19 -1.43 -76.16
C SER A 144 2.80 -2.14 -77.38
N ILE A 145 2.37 -3.41 -77.53
CA ILE A 145 2.18 -4.22 -78.76
C ILE A 145 3.13 -5.44 -78.96
N ALA A 146 2.51 -6.61 -78.79
CA ALA A 146 2.52 -7.85 -79.59
C ALA A 146 3.81 -8.65 -79.92
N LEU A 147 3.64 -9.98 -79.70
CA LEU A 147 3.99 -11.13 -80.56
C LEU A 147 5.43 -11.25 -81.09
N GLN A 148 6.19 -12.26 -80.64
CA GLN A 148 6.42 -13.53 -81.38
C GLN A 148 7.45 -14.45 -80.71
N ASN A 149 7.06 -15.73 -80.63
CA ASN A 149 7.82 -16.99 -80.79
C ASN A 149 9.33 -17.10 -80.60
N GLY A 150 9.73 -18.19 -79.92
CA GLY A 150 10.88 -19.01 -80.33
C GLY A 150 11.54 -19.83 -79.22
N ASN A 151 11.21 -21.13 -79.15
CA ASN A 151 11.97 -22.32 -78.69
C ASN A 151 13.07 -22.17 -77.61
N GLY A 152 13.19 -23.01 -76.57
CA GLY A 152 12.59 -24.29 -76.23
C GLY A 152 13.62 -25.13 -75.46
N ARG A 153 13.22 -25.81 -74.37
CA ARG A 153 13.77 -27.14 -73.97
C ARG A 153 12.90 -27.78 -72.88
N LYS A 154 12.38 -28.97 -73.20
CA LYS A 154 11.66 -29.90 -72.31
C LYS A 154 12.61 -30.53 -71.29
N ILE A 155 12.11 -30.75 -70.06
CA ILE A 155 12.28 -32.04 -69.36
C ILE A 155 10.95 -32.38 -68.67
N THR A 156 10.45 -33.57 -68.99
CA THR A 156 9.22 -34.25 -68.58
C THR A 156 9.46 -35.16 -67.38
N THR A 157 8.50 -35.30 -66.45
CA THR A 157 7.92 -36.58 -65.93
C THR A 157 6.85 -36.31 -64.85
N PRO A 158 5.95 -37.28 -64.55
CA PRO A 158 4.51 -37.02 -64.60
C PRO A 158 3.76 -37.16 -63.28
N GLU A 159 2.53 -36.67 -63.37
CA GLU A 159 1.39 -36.77 -62.47
C GLU A 159 0.96 -38.22 -62.19
N GLN A 160 0.69 -38.56 -60.93
CA GLN A 160 -0.27 -39.62 -60.59
C GLN A 160 -0.95 -39.37 -59.24
N SER A 161 -2.26 -39.21 -59.33
CA SER A 161 -3.30 -39.33 -58.32
C SER A 161 -3.10 -40.53 -57.37
N SER A 162 -3.33 -40.33 -56.06
CA SER A 162 -4.08 -41.25 -55.18
C SER A 162 -4.24 -40.75 -53.74
N ARG A 163 -5.51 -40.78 -53.28
CA ARG A 163 -6.02 -40.98 -51.90
C ARG A 163 -5.04 -40.95 -50.71
N SER A 164 -5.36 -40.14 -49.69
CA SER A 164 -5.90 -40.66 -48.42
C SER A 164 -6.31 -39.52 -47.46
N LYS A 165 -7.51 -39.66 -46.88
CA LYS A 165 -7.93 -39.03 -45.62
C LYS A 165 -7.84 -40.11 -44.54
N LEU A 166 -7.36 -39.75 -43.36
CA LEU A 166 -7.61 -40.50 -42.13
C LEU A 166 -7.90 -39.50 -41.01
N THR A 167 -9.15 -39.54 -40.56
CA THR A 167 -9.66 -38.95 -39.31
C THR A 167 -9.97 -40.12 -38.38
N ALA A 168 -9.70 -40.00 -37.08
CA ALA A 168 -10.18 -40.94 -36.08
C ALA A 168 -11.39 -40.35 -35.32
N GLN A 169 -12.43 -41.18 -35.20
CA GLN A 169 -13.71 -40.95 -34.50
C GLN A 169 -13.65 -41.36 -33.02
N ASN A 170 -14.63 -40.90 -32.24
CA ASN A 170 -15.62 -41.69 -31.47
C ASN A 170 -16.55 -40.68 -30.74
N GLY A 171 -17.86 -40.86 -30.54
CA GLY A 171 -18.79 -41.98 -30.73
C GLY A 171 -20.25 -41.48 -30.62
N ALA A 172 -21.19 -42.41 -30.83
CA ALA A 172 -22.62 -42.26 -31.12
C ALA A 172 -23.54 -41.81 -29.96
N ASP A 173 -24.76 -41.31 -30.23
CA ASP A 173 -26.02 -42.09 -30.13
C ASP A 173 -27.28 -41.32 -30.62
N SER A 174 -28.31 -42.11 -30.95
CA SER A 174 -29.68 -41.99 -31.50
C SER A 174 -30.62 -40.76 -31.37
N GLY A 175 -31.41 -40.55 -32.45
CA GLY A 175 -32.88 -40.27 -32.49
C GLY A 175 -33.34 -38.82 -32.27
N GLU A 176 -34.37 -38.23 -32.90
CA GLU A 176 -35.55 -38.67 -33.67
C GLU A 176 -36.14 -37.41 -34.37
N LYS A 177 -36.86 -37.58 -35.49
CA LYS A 177 -37.52 -36.48 -36.26
C LYS A 177 -38.77 -35.93 -35.56
N LYS A 178 -39.08 -34.64 -35.76
CA LYS A 178 -40.42 -34.17 -36.18
C LYS A 178 -40.43 -32.71 -36.65
N ASP A 179 -40.99 -32.51 -37.84
CA ASP A 179 -41.46 -31.23 -38.40
C ASP A 179 -42.73 -30.76 -37.68
N SER A 180 -42.91 -29.44 -37.57
CA SER A 180 -44.22 -28.78 -37.66
C SER A 180 -44.07 -27.27 -37.85
N ASP A 181 -45.02 -26.73 -38.60
CA ASP A 181 -45.02 -25.47 -39.32
C ASP A 181 -45.13 -24.16 -38.51
N ALA A 182 -44.67 -23.10 -39.18
CA ALA A 182 -45.19 -21.72 -39.27
C ALA A 182 -45.62 -20.93 -38.01
N ALA A 183 -44.92 -19.80 -37.77
CA ALA A 183 -45.56 -18.49 -37.57
C ALA A 183 -44.54 -17.33 -37.67
N ASN A 184 -44.87 -16.33 -38.47
CA ASN A 184 -44.22 -15.02 -38.55
C ASN A 184 -44.12 -14.33 -37.18
N VAL A 185 -42.92 -13.89 -36.79
CA VAL A 185 -42.72 -12.64 -36.03
C VAL A 185 -41.44 -11.96 -36.53
N THR A 186 -41.59 -11.03 -37.47
CA THR A 186 -40.60 -10.02 -37.79
C THR A 186 -40.60 -8.94 -36.72
N GLY A 187 -39.47 -8.73 -36.05
CA GLY A 187 -39.24 -7.59 -35.18
C GLY A 187 -38.35 -7.96 -34.00
N ILE A 188 -37.40 -7.08 -33.66
CA ILE A 188 -36.39 -7.20 -32.60
C ILE A 188 -35.07 -7.88 -33.03
N THR A 189 -34.31 -7.25 -33.93
CA THR A 189 -32.84 -7.48 -34.02
C THR A 189 -32.00 -6.24 -34.32
N LYS A 190 -32.60 -5.04 -34.48
CA LYS A 190 -31.79 -3.82 -34.77
C LYS A 190 -31.19 -3.17 -33.52
N ASP A 191 -31.82 -3.27 -32.36
CA ASP A 191 -31.36 -2.56 -31.16
C ASP A 191 -30.15 -3.25 -30.47
N GLU A 192 -30.05 -4.58 -30.53
CA GLU A 192 -28.89 -5.30 -29.98
C GLU A 192 -27.64 -5.13 -30.85
N ASP A 193 -27.78 -5.13 -32.18
CA ASP A 193 -26.69 -4.88 -33.11
C ASP A 193 -26.19 -3.43 -33.03
N VAL A 194 -27.09 -2.46 -32.86
CA VAL A 194 -26.71 -1.06 -32.64
C VAL A 194 -26.02 -0.91 -31.28
N ALA A 195 -26.48 -1.56 -30.20
CA ALA A 195 -25.83 -1.50 -28.90
C ALA A 195 -24.41 -2.11 -28.93
N GLN A 196 -24.22 -3.26 -29.60
CA GLN A 196 -22.91 -3.88 -29.76
C GLN A 196 -21.98 -3.04 -30.66
N THR A 197 -22.50 -2.45 -31.73
CA THR A 197 -21.74 -1.57 -32.63
C THR A 197 -21.33 -0.28 -31.93
N THR A 198 -22.19 0.26 -31.07
CA THR A 198 -21.90 1.48 -30.28
C THR A 198 -20.87 1.19 -29.19
N LEU A 199 -20.94 0.03 -28.53
CA LEU A 199 -19.92 -0.44 -27.59
C LEU A 199 -18.57 -0.65 -28.27
N ARG A 200 -18.56 -1.23 -29.47
CA ARG A 200 -17.35 -1.47 -30.27
C ARG A 200 -16.75 -0.16 -30.78
N LYS A 201 -17.56 0.79 -31.27
CA LYS A 201 -17.14 2.15 -31.66
C LYS A 201 -16.59 2.94 -30.48
N ARG A 202 -17.20 2.84 -29.29
CA ARG A 202 -16.71 3.49 -28.07
C ARG A 202 -15.41 2.88 -27.57
N GLN A 203 -15.21 1.58 -27.77
CA GLN A 203 -13.95 0.91 -27.47
C GLN A 203 -12.84 1.26 -28.45
N THR A 204 -13.14 1.38 -29.76
CA THR A 204 -12.17 1.85 -30.75
C THR A 204 -11.83 3.32 -30.54
N HIS A 205 -12.81 4.21 -30.37
CA HIS A 205 -12.56 5.63 -30.13
C HIS A 205 -11.75 5.86 -28.84
N LYS A 206 -12.02 5.08 -27.78
CA LYS A 206 -11.21 5.11 -26.56
C LYS A 206 -9.80 4.56 -26.79
N LYS A 207 -9.64 3.55 -27.64
CA LYS A 207 -8.32 3.03 -28.02
C LYS A 207 -7.54 4.06 -28.84
N ASP A 208 -8.20 4.75 -29.75
CA ASP A 208 -7.63 5.76 -30.64
C ASP A 208 -7.22 7.02 -29.85
N GLU A 209 -8.05 7.52 -28.92
CA GLU A 209 -7.67 8.60 -27.98
C GLU A 209 -6.47 8.22 -27.09
N LEU A 210 -6.38 6.95 -26.66
CA LEU A 210 -5.27 6.49 -25.82
C LEU A 210 -3.97 6.32 -26.62
N VAL A 211 -4.05 6.11 -27.94
CA VAL A 211 -2.94 6.07 -28.89
C VAL A 211 -2.48 7.49 -29.24
N GLU A 212 -3.39 8.43 -29.39
CA GLU A 212 -3.06 9.84 -29.65
C GLU A 212 -2.36 10.49 -28.43
N VAL A 213 -2.89 10.25 -27.22
CA VAL A 213 -2.26 10.67 -25.94
C VAL A 213 -0.90 10.00 -25.70
N ALA A 214 -0.66 8.85 -26.33
CA ALA A 214 0.58 8.10 -26.24
C ALA A 214 1.67 8.59 -27.20
N GLU A 215 1.26 9.01 -28.39
CA GLU A 215 2.12 9.64 -29.37
C GLU A 215 2.63 11.01 -28.86
N ASP A 216 1.76 11.78 -28.19
CA ASP A 216 2.07 13.08 -27.58
C ASP A 216 2.99 13.05 -26.33
N GLN A 217 3.33 11.86 -25.80
CA GLN A 217 4.22 11.77 -24.64
C GLN A 217 5.69 11.90 -25.06
N GLU A 218 6.37 12.98 -24.59
CA GLU A 218 7.82 13.22 -24.74
C GLU A 218 8.69 12.10 -24.16
N PHE A 219 8.13 11.29 -23.26
CA PHE A 219 8.83 10.27 -22.50
C PHE A 219 8.28 8.86 -22.72
N GLU A 220 9.14 7.85 -22.66
CA GLU A 220 8.80 6.43 -22.65
C GLU A 220 9.17 5.77 -21.30
N TYR A 221 8.38 4.76 -20.91
CA TYR A 221 8.49 4.07 -19.61
C TYR A 221 9.09 2.67 -19.75
N TYR A 222 10.27 2.41 -19.19
CA TYR A 222 10.97 1.13 -19.30
C TYR A 222 11.11 0.42 -17.96
N TRP A 223 11.36 -0.88 -18.00
CA TRP A 223 11.77 -1.62 -16.81
C TRP A 223 13.29 -1.58 -16.66
N GLN A 224 13.74 -0.90 -15.62
CA GLN A 224 15.14 -0.80 -15.24
C GLN A 224 15.48 -1.90 -14.22
N GLU A 225 16.44 -2.73 -14.57
CA GLU A 225 17.09 -3.64 -13.61
C GLU A 225 18.09 -2.89 -12.72
N TYR A 226 18.83 -3.60 -11.87
CA TYR A 226 19.90 -2.97 -11.10
C TYR A 226 20.98 -2.37 -12.05
N PRO A 227 21.25 -1.06 -11.96
CA PRO A 227 22.17 -0.39 -12.88
C PRO A 227 23.63 -0.60 -12.44
N ALA A 228 24.14 -1.82 -12.61
CA ALA A 228 25.45 -2.22 -12.11
C ALA A 228 26.60 -1.35 -12.66
N ASP A 229 26.52 -1.03 -13.96
CA ASP A 229 27.58 -0.36 -14.72
C ASP A 229 27.39 1.17 -14.80
N ASP A 230 26.30 1.71 -14.25
CA ASP A 230 26.04 3.16 -14.23
C ASP A 230 26.84 3.87 -13.12
N SER A 231 26.67 5.20 -13.05
CA SER A 231 27.24 6.04 -12.00
C SER A 231 26.78 5.64 -10.58
N LEU A 232 27.57 6.01 -9.57
CA LEU A 232 27.19 5.82 -8.16
C LEU A 232 25.85 6.48 -7.83
N TRP A 233 25.57 7.65 -8.41
CA TRP A 233 24.30 8.36 -8.22
C TRP A 233 23.10 7.59 -8.77
N ALA A 234 23.23 6.97 -9.94
CA ALA A 234 22.18 6.12 -10.49
C ALA A 234 21.90 4.90 -9.60
N ARG A 235 22.95 4.30 -9.02
CA ARG A 235 22.81 3.19 -8.06
C ARG A 235 22.22 3.63 -6.73
N LEU A 236 22.58 4.81 -6.22
CA LEU A 236 22.01 5.39 -5.01
C LEU A 236 20.53 5.73 -5.19
N ASP A 237 20.15 6.31 -6.33
CA ASP A 237 18.75 6.59 -6.67
C ASP A 237 17.91 5.30 -6.72
N TRP A 238 18.42 4.28 -7.42
CA TRP A 238 17.77 2.97 -7.51
C TRP A 238 17.64 2.29 -6.14
N ALA A 239 18.71 2.33 -5.34
CA ALA A 239 18.74 1.73 -4.01
C ALA A 239 17.81 2.49 -3.03
N PHE A 240 17.82 3.81 -3.05
CA PHE A 240 16.95 4.61 -2.20
C PHE A 240 15.48 4.38 -2.55
N ASP A 241 15.14 4.28 -3.83
CA ASP A 241 13.77 4.00 -4.30
C ASP A 241 13.26 2.65 -3.79
N ILE A 242 14.03 1.57 -3.92
CA ILE A 242 13.57 0.26 -3.42
C ILE A 242 13.45 0.22 -1.91
N VAL A 243 14.38 0.87 -1.19
CA VAL A 243 14.29 0.96 0.26
C VAL A 243 13.04 1.79 0.61
N SER A 244 12.81 2.94 -0.02
CA SER A 244 11.71 3.90 0.28
C SER A 244 10.31 3.54 -0.19
N THR A 245 10.16 2.51 -0.99
CA THR A 245 8.86 2.13 -1.57
C THR A 245 8.24 0.92 -0.85
N PHE A 246 7.64 1.12 0.33
CA PHE A 246 7.05 0.03 1.12
C PHE A 246 5.95 -0.77 0.41
N ARG A 247 5.17 -0.11 -0.46
CA ARG A 247 4.12 -0.76 -1.29
C ARG A 247 4.66 -1.47 -2.53
N MET A 248 5.94 -1.26 -2.84
CA MET A 248 6.56 -1.68 -4.09
C MET A 248 5.81 -1.18 -5.35
N THR A 249 5.12 -0.04 -5.25
CA THR A 249 4.52 0.65 -6.41
C THR A 249 5.58 0.94 -7.46
N GLY A 250 5.31 0.59 -8.73
CA GLY A 250 6.29 0.77 -9.81
C GLY A 250 7.41 -0.28 -9.83
N TRP A 251 7.37 -1.28 -8.94
CA TRP A 251 8.31 -2.41 -8.94
C TRP A 251 7.61 -3.69 -9.38
N ASN A 252 8.36 -4.64 -9.94
CA ASN A 252 7.85 -5.99 -10.27
C ASN A 252 7.39 -6.79 -9.03
N TRP A 253 7.61 -6.24 -7.85
CA TRP A 253 7.22 -6.77 -6.56
C TRP A 253 5.98 -6.12 -5.94
N ALA A 254 5.33 -5.20 -6.66
CA ALA A 254 4.14 -4.49 -6.20
C ALA A 254 3.11 -5.46 -5.60
N ILE A 255 2.50 -5.06 -4.48
CA ILE A 255 1.46 -5.88 -3.85
C ILE A 255 0.27 -6.07 -4.80
N SER A 256 -0.30 -7.28 -4.81
CA SER A 256 -1.29 -7.69 -5.82
C SER A 256 -2.63 -6.94 -5.80
N CYS A 257 -2.91 -6.17 -4.73
CA CYS A 257 -4.11 -5.35 -4.65
C CYS A 257 -3.99 -4.03 -5.42
N LEU A 258 -2.77 -3.64 -5.83
CA LEU A 258 -2.52 -2.45 -6.63
C LEU A 258 -2.81 -2.68 -8.12
N PRO A 259 -3.20 -1.63 -8.87
CA PRO A 259 -3.29 -1.72 -10.32
C PRO A 259 -1.98 -2.25 -10.91
N PRO A 260 -2.00 -3.36 -11.65
CA PRO A 260 -0.76 -3.96 -12.15
C PRO A 260 -0.09 -3.00 -13.13
N TYR A 261 1.23 -3.05 -13.13
CA TYR A 261 2.07 -2.59 -14.22
C TYR A 261 2.93 -3.81 -14.49
N GLU A 262 2.56 -4.63 -15.48
CA GLU A 262 3.28 -5.86 -15.78
C GLU A 262 4.46 -5.56 -16.70
N PRO A 263 5.62 -6.21 -16.51
CA PRO A 263 6.73 -6.08 -17.43
C PRO A 263 6.41 -6.63 -18.82
N PRO A 264 6.77 -5.92 -19.91
CA PRO A 264 6.70 -6.51 -21.24
C PRO A 264 7.64 -7.72 -21.30
N ALA A 265 7.30 -8.70 -22.14
CA ALA A 265 8.04 -9.97 -22.26
C ALA A 265 9.52 -9.83 -22.66
N ARG A 266 9.92 -8.68 -23.24
CA ARG A 266 11.31 -8.32 -23.50
C ARG A 266 11.56 -6.86 -23.11
N VAL A 267 12.54 -6.66 -22.23
CA VAL A 267 13.06 -5.33 -21.86
C VAL A 267 14.04 -4.94 -22.96
N GLY A 268 13.61 -4.10 -23.90
CA GLY A 268 14.50 -3.64 -24.98
C GLY A 268 13.80 -2.83 -26.05
N ASP A 269 12.77 -3.41 -26.68
CA ASP A 269 12.42 -2.91 -28.01
C ASP A 269 11.19 -2.02 -28.08
N HIS A 270 10.11 -2.25 -27.33
CA HIS A 270 8.93 -1.38 -27.34
C HIS A 270 8.23 -1.40 -25.98
N GLN A 271 7.95 -0.22 -25.43
CA GLN A 271 7.19 -0.07 -24.20
C GLN A 271 5.92 0.75 -24.40
N LEU A 272 4.88 0.23 -23.77
CA LEU A 272 3.53 0.68 -23.93
C LEU A 272 3.29 2.00 -23.17
N PRO A 273 2.55 2.95 -23.75
CA PRO A 273 2.18 4.19 -23.09
C PRO A 273 1.40 3.93 -21.81
N LEU A 274 1.57 4.78 -20.80
CA LEU A 274 0.92 4.63 -19.49
C LEU A 274 -0.62 4.51 -19.56
N SER A 275 -1.22 5.08 -20.62
CA SER A 275 -2.64 5.02 -20.99
C SER A 275 -3.13 3.60 -21.35
N THR A 276 -2.23 2.73 -21.79
CA THR A 276 -2.51 1.35 -22.23
C THR A 276 -2.24 0.30 -21.14
N VAL A 277 -1.68 0.70 -19.98
CA VAL A 277 -1.26 -0.23 -18.94
C VAL A 277 -2.36 -0.50 -17.91
N GLY A 278 -3.12 -1.56 -18.16
CA GLY A 278 -3.96 -2.24 -17.18
C GLY A 278 -5.19 -1.47 -16.69
N PRO A 279 -6.07 -2.13 -15.91
CA PRO A 279 -7.24 -1.47 -15.36
C PRO A 279 -6.82 -0.42 -14.32
N GLN A 280 -7.34 0.80 -14.43
CA GLN A 280 -7.07 1.89 -13.47
C GLN A 280 -7.62 1.60 -12.07
N ARG A 281 -8.49 0.60 -11.93
CA ARG A 281 -9.05 0.15 -10.66
C ARG A 281 -8.95 -1.36 -10.53
N THR A 282 -8.48 -1.85 -9.38
CA THR A 282 -8.42 -3.29 -9.10
C THR A 282 -9.73 -3.85 -8.60
N ARG A 283 -9.84 -5.19 -8.60
CA ARG A 283 -10.96 -5.92 -7.98
C ARG A 283 -11.12 -5.60 -6.49
N GLN A 284 -10.01 -5.34 -5.80
CA GLN A 284 -9.97 -4.94 -4.40
C GLN A 284 -10.36 -3.47 -4.21
N GLY A 285 -10.50 -2.69 -5.28
CA GLY A 285 -10.99 -1.32 -5.27
C GLY A 285 -9.91 -0.24 -5.15
N TYR A 286 -8.63 -0.59 -5.33
CA TYR A 286 -7.54 0.39 -5.40
C TYR A 286 -7.54 1.10 -6.75
N THR A 287 -7.35 2.41 -6.73
CA THR A 287 -7.41 3.26 -7.93
C THR A 287 -6.08 3.95 -8.19
N ARG A 288 -5.66 3.98 -9.46
CA ARG A 288 -4.54 4.75 -9.99
C ARG A 288 -5.08 5.98 -10.73
N TYR A 289 -4.35 7.09 -10.67
CA TYR A 289 -4.65 8.31 -11.41
C TYR A 289 -3.56 8.56 -12.46
N LEU A 290 -3.93 8.99 -13.65
CA LEU A 290 -2.97 9.23 -14.74
C LEU A 290 -2.51 10.70 -14.82
N THR A 291 -3.36 11.64 -14.37
CA THR A 291 -3.08 13.07 -14.42
C THR A 291 -3.06 13.68 -13.03
N ARG A 292 -2.28 14.75 -12.84
CA ARG A 292 -2.21 15.49 -11.57
C ARG A 292 -3.58 16.06 -11.21
N LYS A 293 -4.29 16.62 -12.20
CA LYS A 293 -5.66 17.12 -12.03
C LYS A 293 -6.60 16.04 -11.46
N ALA A 294 -6.59 14.83 -12.04
CA ALA A 294 -7.44 13.75 -11.56
C ALA A 294 -7.09 13.31 -10.12
N LEU A 295 -5.80 13.24 -9.79
CA LEU A 295 -5.34 12.96 -8.44
C LEU A 295 -5.82 14.03 -7.45
N LEU A 296 -5.61 15.31 -7.76
CA LEU A 296 -6.00 16.43 -6.89
C LEU A 296 -7.51 16.48 -6.65
N ILE A 297 -8.34 16.35 -7.69
CA ILE A 297 -9.81 16.33 -7.58
C ILE A 297 -10.29 15.20 -6.66
N ASN A 298 -9.57 14.08 -6.62
CA ASN A 298 -9.95 12.95 -5.78
C ASN A 298 -9.37 13.01 -4.36
N TYR A 299 -8.19 13.62 -4.19
CA TYR A 299 -7.48 13.61 -2.92
C TYR A 299 -7.78 14.82 -2.05
N LEU A 300 -7.97 16.02 -2.62
CA LEU A 300 -8.26 17.22 -1.84
C LEU A 300 -9.57 17.12 -1.03
N PRO A 301 -10.71 16.69 -1.60
CA PRO A 301 -11.94 16.55 -0.80
C PRO A 301 -11.79 15.51 0.32
N ARG A 302 -11.03 14.43 0.08
CA ARG A 302 -10.76 13.40 1.09
C ARG A 302 -9.84 13.91 2.18
N LEU A 303 -8.82 14.70 1.83
CA LEU A 303 -7.93 15.35 2.79
C LEU A 303 -8.77 16.21 3.74
N ILE A 304 -9.64 17.07 3.20
CA ILE A 304 -10.55 17.92 4.00
C ILE A 304 -11.45 17.06 4.88
N MET A 305 -12.11 16.05 4.31
CA MET A 305 -12.99 15.15 5.06
C MET A 305 -12.27 14.46 6.22
N TYR A 306 -11.10 13.86 5.98
CA TYR A 306 -10.34 13.19 7.02
C TYR A 306 -9.74 14.15 8.05
N TYR A 307 -9.37 15.38 7.63
CA TYR A 307 -8.98 16.44 8.55
C TYR A 307 -10.10 16.73 9.55
N LEU A 308 -11.34 16.92 9.07
CA LEU A 308 -12.51 17.17 9.91
C LEU A 308 -12.83 15.98 10.83
N ILE A 309 -12.76 14.75 10.32
CA ILE A 309 -12.98 13.53 11.11
C ILE A 309 -11.94 13.43 12.23
N VAL A 310 -10.65 13.63 11.91
CA VAL A 310 -9.56 13.55 12.88
C VAL A 310 -9.67 14.66 13.92
N ASP A 311 -10.00 15.89 13.51
CA ASP A 311 -10.23 16.99 14.43
C ASP A 311 -11.38 16.67 15.40
N LEU A 312 -12.52 16.22 14.87
CA LEU A 312 -13.68 15.85 15.67
C LEU A 312 -13.35 14.70 16.64
N CYS A 313 -12.68 13.65 16.16
CA CYS A 313 -12.29 12.53 17.00
C CYS A 313 -11.34 12.97 18.11
N ALA A 314 -10.29 13.74 17.78
CA ALA A 314 -9.32 14.22 18.76
C ALA A 314 -9.97 15.08 19.85
N VAL A 315 -10.95 15.92 19.50
CA VAL A 315 -11.73 16.66 20.49
C VAL A 315 -12.60 15.72 21.32
N TYR A 316 -13.36 14.85 20.66
CA TYR A 316 -14.34 14.01 21.32
C TYR A 316 -13.70 13.03 22.31
N VAL A 317 -12.62 12.35 21.93
CA VAL A 317 -11.94 11.37 22.80
C VAL A 317 -11.41 12.02 24.08
N THR A 318 -10.95 13.27 24.02
CA THR A 318 -10.45 13.99 25.21
C THR A 318 -11.53 14.34 26.23
N THR A 319 -12.82 14.16 25.89
CA THR A 319 -13.93 14.33 26.85
C THR A 319 -14.17 13.09 27.71
N ASP A 320 -13.69 11.91 27.28
CA ASP A 320 -13.86 10.66 28.01
C ASP A 320 -12.56 10.31 28.76
N PRO A 321 -12.58 10.25 30.11
CA PRO A 321 -11.40 9.92 30.90
C PRO A 321 -10.73 8.60 30.53
N TYR A 322 -11.46 7.66 29.91
CA TYR A 322 -10.90 6.40 29.41
C TYR A 322 -9.80 6.61 28.37
N PHE A 323 -9.94 7.58 27.46
CA PHE A 323 -8.93 7.85 26.45
C PHE A 323 -7.75 8.68 26.99
N VAL A 324 -7.97 9.41 28.08
CA VAL A 324 -6.98 10.33 28.67
C VAL A 324 -6.09 9.61 29.69
N HIS A 325 -6.69 8.90 30.66
CA HIS A 325 -5.97 8.21 31.74
C HIS A 325 -5.75 6.72 31.46
N GLY A 326 -6.53 6.12 30.56
CA GLY A 326 -6.58 4.68 30.38
C GLY A 326 -7.81 4.04 31.04
N PRO A 327 -7.98 2.72 30.84
CA PRO A 327 -9.11 1.96 31.37
C PRO A 327 -9.14 1.89 32.91
N GLU A 328 -8.01 2.15 33.58
CA GLU A 328 -7.91 2.21 35.04
C GLU A 328 -8.40 3.54 35.65
N SER A 329 -8.90 4.48 34.83
CA SER A 329 -9.37 5.79 35.31
C SER A 329 -10.50 5.68 36.34
N THR A 330 -10.35 6.42 37.44
CA THR A 330 -11.39 6.57 38.48
C THR A 330 -12.21 7.86 38.32
N GLU A 331 -11.93 8.65 37.28
CA GLU A 331 -12.62 9.92 37.04
C GLU A 331 -14.10 9.68 36.65
N PRO A 332 -15.02 10.55 37.07
CA PRO A 332 -16.43 10.39 36.77
C PRO A 332 -16.70 10.56 35.27
N LEU A 333 -17.51 9.67 34.70
CA LEU A 333 -17.93 9.78 33.30
C LEU A 333 -18.76 11.06 33.06
N PRO A 334 -18.57 11.73 31.91
CA PRO A 334 -19.44 12.80 31.45
C PRO A 334 -20.92 12.38 31.44
N PRO A 335 -21.87 13.29 31.68
CA PRO A 335 -23.30 12.95 31.76
C PRO A 335 -23.84 12.17 30.56
N HIS A 336 -23.39 12.51 29.35
CA HIS A 336 -23.81 11.87 28.10
C HIS A 336 -23.26 10.45 27.91
N LEU A 337 -22.16 10.08 28.57
CA LEU A 337 -21.61 8.72 28.56
C LEU A 337 -22.14 7.87 29.71
N ARG A 338 -22.44 8.52 30.86
CA ARG A 338 -22.95 7.84 32.07
C ARG A 338 -24.30 7.16 31.84
N SER A 339 -25.12 7.67 30.92
CA SER A 339 -26.42 7.08 30.57
C SER A 339 -26.32 5.81 29.71
N LEU A 340 -25.14 5.49 29.17
CA LEU A 340 -24.96 4.34 28.27
C LEU A 340 -24.75 3.05 29.06
N PRO A 341 -25.43 1.94 28.70
CA PRO A 341 -25.08 0.60 29.16
C PRO A 341 -23.62 0.24 28.83
N PRO A 342 -22.95 -0.59 29.65
CA PRO A 342 -21.52 -0.90 29.47
C PRO A 342 -21.14 -1.41 28.07
N ILE A 343 -22.00 -2.23 27.46
CA ILE A 343 -21.78 -2.77 26.11
C ILE A 343 -21.83 -1.66 25.05
N LEU A 344 -22.79 -0.74 25.18
CA LEU A 344 -22.91 0.39 24.24
C LEU A 344 -21.77 1.38 24.41
N LEU A 345 -21.34 1.64 25.65
CA LEU A 345 -20.17 2.47 25.94
C LEU A 345 -18.88 1.86 25.33
N SER A 346 -18.64 0.57 25.55
CA SER A 346 -17.49 -0.13 24.96
C SER A 346 -17.54 -0.14 23.43
N THR A 347 -18.73 -0.39 22.85
CA THR A 347 -18.91 -0.38 21.39
C THR A 347 -18.64 1.01 20.81
N GLN A 348 -19.17 2.06 21.46
CA GLN A 348 -18.96 3.44 21.05
C GLN A 348 -17.47 3.82 21.11
N ARG A 349 -16.75 3.48 22.20
CA ARG A 349 -15.30 3.71 22.31
C ARG A 349 -14.53 3.02 21.19
N ASN A 350 -14.79 1.74 20.95
CA ASN A 350 -14.15 0.99 19.87
C ASN A 350 -14.43 1.58 18.48
N LEU A 351 -15.66 2.02 18.22
CA LEU A 351 -16.01 2.66 16.94
C LEU A 351 -15.30 4.00 16.76
N VAL A 352 -15.28 4.86 17.78
CA VAL A 352 -14.55 6.14 17.73
C VAL A 352 -13.05 5.89 17.53
N SER A 353 -12.47 4.91 18.22
CA SER A 353 -11.07 4.54 18.02
C SER A 353 -10.79 4.06 16.59
N LEU A 354 -11.64 3.21 16.03
CA LEU A 354 -11.50 2.74 14.65
C LEU A 354 -11.59 3.91 13.66
N ILE A 355 -12.56 4.81 13.83
CA ILE A 355 -12.74 6.00 12.98
C ILE A 355 -11.53 6.93 13.10
N GLY A 356 -11.03 7.17 14.32
CA GLY A 356 -9.87 8.02 14.58
C GLY A 356 -8.59 7.46 13.94
N ILE A 357 -8.31 6.16 14.13
CA ILE A 357 -7.14 5.50 13.55
C ILE A 357 -7.22 5.49 12.03
N LEU A 358 -8.36 5.12 11.45
CA LEU A 358 -8.56 5.15 10.00
C LEU A 358 -8.43 6.57 9.46
N GLY A 359 -9.07 7.55 10.10
CA GLY A 359 -9.02 8.95 9.72
C GLY A 359 -7.58 9.45 9.68
N MET A 360 -6.79 9.17 10.73
CA MET A 360 -5.40 9.59 10.82
C MET A 360 -4.51 8.92 9.76
N LEU A 361 -4.65 7.61 9.57
CA LEU A 361 -3.90 6.89 8.54
C LEU A 361 -4.20 7.43 7.14
N GLN A 362 -5.47 7.68 6.83
CA GLN A 362 -5.88 8.22 5.54
C GLN A 362 -5.39 9.66 5.35
N LEU A 363 -5.50 10.51 6.38
CA LEU A 363 -5.00 11.88 6.37
C LEU A 363 -3.50 11.89 6.04
N GLN A 364 -2.69 11.08 6.75
CA GLN A 364 -1.24 11.04 6.57
C GLN A 364 -0.83 10.56 5.17
N LEU A 365 -1.44 9.48 4.67
CA LEU A 365 -1.08 8.92 3.36
C LEU A 365 -1.50 9.84 2.20
N ILE A 366 -2.67 10.48 2.30
CA ILE A 366 -3.15 11.43 1.30
C ILE A 366 -2.29 12.70 1.34
N ALA A 367 -2.01 13.24 2.53
CA ALA A 367 -1.12 14.39 2.70
C ALA A 367 0.27 14.11 2.11
N GLY A 368 0.85 12.93 2.37
CA GLY A 368 2.14 12.53 1.80
C GLY A 368 2.12 12.41 0.27
N ALA A 369 1.07 11.83 -0.31
CA ALA A 369 0.91 11.76 -1.76
C ALA A 369 0.72 13.14 -2.41
N LEU A 370 -0.03 14.04 -1.77
CA LEU A 370 -0.20 15.42 -2.22
C LEU A 370 1.11 16.19 -2.12
N PHE A 371 1.84 16.06 -1.00
CA PHE A 371 3.16 16.66 -0.83
C PHE A 371 4.09 16.25 -1.98
N LEU A 372 4.20 14.96 -2.28
CA LEU A 372 5.00 14.46 -3.41
C LEU A 372 4.53 15.02 -4.76
N THR A 373 3.24 15.35 -4.93
CA THR A 373 2.72 15.94 -6.18
C THR A 373 3.16 17.39 -6.36
N PHE A 374 3.39 18.14 -5.28
CA PHE A 374 3.79 19.55 -5.30
C PHE A 374 5.29 19.79 -5.17
N VAL A 375 6.06 18.81 -4.69
CA VAL A 375 7.52 18.89 -4.74
C VAL A 375 7.93 18.90 -6.22
N PRO A 376 8.61 19.95 -6.71
CA PRO A 376 9.08 19.98 -8.08
C PRO A 376 9.96 18.73 -8.29
N PRO A 377 9.79 17.99 -9.40
CA PRO A 377 10.61 16.83 -9.66
C PRO A 377 12.05 17.30 -9.78
N VAL A 378 12.83 17.17 -8.71
CA VAL A 378 14.28 17.20 -8.82
C VAL A 378 14.60 15.93 -9.61
N PRO A 379 14.98 16.05 -10.91
CA PRO A 379 15.00 14.89 -11.81
C PRO A 379 15.94 13.78 -11.30
N GLN A 380 16.91 14.17 -10.46
CA GLN A 380 17.93 13.31 -9.88
C GLN A 380 17.53 12.61 -8.57
N ILE A 381 16.50 13.07 -7.85
CA ILE A 381 16.19 12.56 -6.49
C ILE A 381 14.78 11.96 -6.37
N LEU A 382 13.80 12.46 -7.12
CA LEU A 382 12.42 11.98 -7.03
C LEU A 382 11.92 11.40 -8.36
N GLY A 383 12.47 11.86 -9.50
CA GLY A 383 12.22 11.29 -10.83
C GLY A 383 10.75 11.00 -11.09
N PHE A 384 10.43 9.76 -11.44
CA PHE A 384 9.09 9.33 -11.78
C PHE A 384 8.16 9.05 -10.58
N ARG A 385 8.69 9.02 -9.35
CA ARG A 385 7.94 8.65 -8.12
C ARG A 385 6.87 9.67 -7.73
N VAL A 386 6.98 10.89 -8.26
CA VAL A 386 5.99 11.97 -8.09
C VAL A 386 4.91 11.96 -9.18
N HIS A 387 4.99 11.06 -10.16
CA HIS A 387 3.92 10.95 -11.13
C HIS A 387 2.64 10.39 -10.48
N PRO A 388 1.46 10.90 -10.87
CA PRO A 388 0.18 10.51 -10.29
C PRO A 388 -0.08 9.00 -10.24
N TRP A 389 0.45 8.26 -11.22
CA TRP A 389 0.23 6.83 -11.32
C TRP A 389 0.99 6.00 -10.29
N HIS A 390 2.04 6.59 -9.72
CA HIS A 390 2.87 6.03 -8.65
C HIS A 390 2.23 6.21 -7.27
N LEU A 391 1.15 6.99 -7.19
CA LEU A 391 0.47 7.39 -5.96
C LEU A 391 -0.97 6.82 -5.91
N PRO A 392 -1.16 5.49 -6.01
CA PRO A 392 -2.49 4.89 -5.99
C PRO A 392 -3.18 5.07 -4.64
N SER A 393 -4.50 4.91 -4.63
CA SER A 393 -5.32 5.12 -3.44
C SER A 393 -4.76 4.37 -2.22
N PRO A 394 -4.75 4.99 -1.03
CA PRO A 394 -4.27 4.36 0.19
C PRO A 394 -5.13 3.17 0.65
N GLN A 395 -6.43 3.21 0.34
CA GLN A 395 -7.41 2.18 0.71
C GLN A 395 -8.14 1.60 -0.50
N GLY A 396 -8.56 0.34 -0.35
CA GLY A 396 -9.45 -0.36 -1.26
C GLY A 396 -10.94 -0.18 -0.90
N SER A 397 -11.79 -1.02 -1.49
CA SER A 397 -13.24 -1.00 -1.27
C SER A 397 -13.64 -1.73 0.00
N PHE A 398 -14.53 -1.14 0.79
CA PHE A 398 -15.15 -1.80 1.95
C PHE A 398 -15.96 -3.05 1.56
N ALA A 399 -16.34 -3.20 0.29
CA ALA A 399 -16.96 -4.42 -0.21
C ALA A 399 -16.10 -5.67 0.05
N GLN A 400 -14.77 -5.54 0.17
CA GLN A 400 -13.91 -6.67 0.54
C GLN A 400 -14.23 -7.21 1.94
N VAL A 401 -14.59 -6.36 2.89
CA VAL A 401 -15.02 -6.76 4.25
C VAL A 401 -16.36 -7.50 4.16
N LEU A 402 -17.31 -6.97 3.38
CA LEU A 402 -18.62 -7.59 3.18
C LEU A 402 -18.50 -8.95 2.48
N ASP A 403 -17.65 -9.06 1.45
CA ASP A 403 -17.54 -10.26 0.63
C ASP A 403 -16.68 -11.36 1.28
N ARG A 404 -15.72 -11.00 2.14
CA ARG A 404 -14.71 -11.93 2.66
C ARG A 404 -14.54 -11.93 4.18
N GLY A 405 -15.26 -11.09 4.92
CA GLY A 405 -15.15 -11.01 6.39
C GLY A 405 -13.80 -10.47 6.86
N LEU A 406 -13.29 -10.99 7.97
CA LEU A 406 -11.98 -10.66 8.55
C LEU A 406 -10.81 -10.87 7.57
N PRO A 407 -10.75 -11.97 6.79
CA PRO A 407 -9.77 -12.09 5.72
C PRO A 407 -9.81 -10.94 4.71
N GLY A 408 -11.00 -10.38 4.44
CA GLY A 408 -11.16 -9.19 3.60
C GLY A 408 -10.75 -7.90 4.29
N PHE A 409 -11.05 -7.78 5.59
CA PHE A 409 -10.64 -6.67 6.44
C PHE A 409 -9.12 -6.53 6.42
N TRP A 410 -8.38 -7.55 6.86
CA TRP A 410 -6.92 -7.47 6.96
C TRP A 410 -6.21 -7.62 5.62
N GLY A 411 -6.72 -8.51 4.76
CA GLY A 411 -6.06 -8.92 3.53
C GLY A 411 -6.43 -8.12 2.28
N ALA A 412 -7.24 -7.06 2.38
CA ALA A 412 -7.57 -6.24 1.21
C ALA A 412 -8.07 -4.82 1.52
N TRP A 413 -8.64 -4.57 2.70
CA TRP A 413 -9.25 -3.27 3.01
C TRP A 413 -8.41 -2.41 3.96
N TRP A 414 -7.96 -2.96 5.09
CA TRP A 414 -7.12 -2.30 6.09
C TRP A 414 -5.79 -1.88 5.47
N HIS A 415 -5.25 -0.72 5.87
CA HIS A 415 -4.06 -0.08 5.29
C HIS A 415 -2.99 -1.06 4.77
N GLN A 416 -2.83 -1.14 3.43
CA GLN A 416 -1.99 -2.16 2.76
C GLN A 416 -0.53 -1.74 2.54
N THR A 417 -0.08 -0.62 3.12
CA THR A 417 1.25 -0.06 2.83
C THR A 417 2.40 -0.96 3.25
N PHE A 418 2.27 -1.62 4.40
CA PHE A 418 3.31 -2.48 4.97
C PHE A 418 3.19 -3.94 4.54
N ARG A 419 2.20 -4.27 3.70
CA ARG A 419 1.87 -5.65 3.32
C ARG A 419 3.06 -6.40 2.72
N PHE A 420 3.84 -5.75 1.86
CA PHE A 420 4.98 -6.41 1.24
C PHE A 420 5.98 -6.90 2.29
N GLY A 421 6.27 -6.09 3.30
CA GLY A 421 7.18 -6.47 4.39
C GLY A 421 6.62 -7.60 5.25
N PHE A 422 5.34 -7.54 5.60
CA PHE A 422 4.67 -8.57 6.39
C PHE A 422 4.54 -9.93 5.67
N GLU A 423 4.42 -9.93 4.34
CA GLU A 423 4.34 -11.17 3.54
C GLU A 423 5.71 -11.74 3.16
N ALA A 424 6.79 -10.94 3.24
CA ALA A 424 8.11 -11.31 2.77
C ALA A 424 8.68 -12.61 3.38
N PRO A 425 8.55 -12.91 4.69
CA PRO A 425 9.03 -14.17 5.25
C PRO A 425 8.35 -15.38 4.59
N THR A 426 7.04 -15.31 4.37
CA THR A 426 6.30 -16.41 3.75
C THR A 426 6.69 -16.57 2.28
N ARG A 427 6.86 -15.46 1.56
CA ARG A 427 7.34 -15.48 0.17
C ARG A 427 8.74 -16.09 0.07
N TYR A 428 9.62 -15.78 1.01
CA TYR A 428 10.96 -16.36 1.10
C TYR A 428 10.89 -17.87 1.32
N LEU A 429 10.11 -18.35 2.29
CA LEU A 429 9.95 -19.79 2.57
C LEU A 429 9.40 -20.56 1.37
N LEU A 430 8.47 -19.97 0.61
CA LEU A 430 7.95 -20.56 -0.62
C LEU A 430 8.98 -20.58 -1.75
N ARG A 431 9.74 -19.49 -1.93
CA ARG A 431 10.76 -19.37 -2.99
C ARG A 431 11.91 -20.36 -2.80
N GLU A 432 12.40 -20.50 -1.58
CA GLU A 432 13.52 -21.40 -1.27
C GLU A 432 13.08 -22.87 -1.13
N GLY A 433 11.78 -23.16 -1.29
CA GLY A 433 11.25 -24.53 -1.25
C GLY A 433 11.09 -25.12 0.15
N TYR A 434 11.32 -24.34 1.22
CA TYR A 434 11.10 -24.77 2.60
C TYR A 434 9.62 -25.07 2.90
N VAL A 435 8.70 -24.39 2.21
CA VAL A 435 7.27 -24.63 2.30
C VAL A 435 6.70 -24.90 0.91
N ARG A 436 5.89 -25.96 0.77
CA ARG A 436 5.25 -26.31 -0.51
C ARG A 436 4.12 -25.33 -0.84
N PRO A 437 4.03 -24.79 -2.06
CA PRO A 437 2.89 -23.98 -2.49
C PRO A 437 1.56 -24.71 -2.30
N LYS A 438 0.50 -23.96 -1.98
CA LYS A 438 -0.88 -24.47 -1.76
C LYS A 438 -1.06 -25.43 -0.57
N SER A 439 0.00 -25.81 0.15
CA SER A 439 -0.05 -26.62 1.37
C SER A 439 -0.76 -25.90 2.51
N TRP A 440 -1.15 -26.65 3.55
CA TRP A 440 -1.71 -26.06 4.77
C TRP A 440 -0.66 -25.19 5.50
N GLN A 441 0.62 -25.61 5.49
CA GLN A 441 1.74 -24.85 6.04
C GLN A 441 1.84 -23.47 5.38
N ALA A 442 1.74 -23.40 4.04
CA ALA A 442 1.72 -22.13 3.31
C ALA A 442 0.52 -21.24 3.70
N ARG A 443 -0.65 -21.85 3.91
CA ARG A 443 -1.88 -21.14 4.32
C ARG A 443 -1.82 -20.63 5.76
N ALA A 444 -1.06 -21.28 6.63
CA ALA A 444 -0.85 -20.89 8.02
C ALA A 444 0.30 -19.88 8.18
N ALA A 445 1.40 -20.04 7.42
CA ALA A 445 2.59 -19.19 7.51
C ALA A 445 2.28 -17.73 7.17
N ALA A 446 1.52 -17.47 6.09
CA ALA A 446 1.19 -16.11 5.66
C ALA A 446 0.53 -15.26 6.76
N PRO A 447 -0.62 -15.66 7.35
CA PRO A 447 -1.21 -14.91 8.44
C PRO A 447 -0.32 -14.90 9.69
N PHE A 448 0.34 -16.02 10.03
CA PHE A 448 1.19 -16.09 11.22
C PHE A 448 2.30 -15.02 11.19
N PHE A 449 3.12 -15.00 10.14
CA PHE A 449 4.21 -14.03 10.04
C PHE A 449 3.66 -12.60 9.95
N ALA A 450 2.59 -12.37 9.17
CA ALA A 450 2.03 -11.04 9.03
C ALA A 450 1.57 -10.46 10.37
N PHE A 451 0.80 -11.23 11.16
CA PHE A 451 0.29 -10.77 12.45
C PHE A 451 1.35 -10.71 13.54
N VAL A 452 2.34 -11.62 13.55
CA VAL A 452 3.49 -11.54 14.47
C VAL A 452 4.32 -10.27 14.19
N THR A 453 4.63 -9.99 12.93
CA THR A 453 5.39 -8.77 12.58
C THR A 453 4.60 -7.50 12.87
N SER A 454 3.29 -7.50 12.63
CA SER A 454 2.41 -6.37 13.00
C SER A 454 2.37 -6.17 14.51
N GLY A 455 2.25 -7.26 15.28
CA GLY A 455 2.29 -7.25 16.74
C GLY A 455 3.61 -6.68 17.28
N PHE A 456 4.74 -7.12 16.74
CA PHE A 456 6.06 -6.61 17.10
C PHE A 456 6.20 -5.10 16.88
N VAL A 457 5.75 -4.62 15.71
CA VAL A 457 5.78 -3.18 15.39
C VAL A 457 4.98 -2.39 16.42
N HIS A 458 3.77 -2.81 16.74
CA HIS A 458 2.95 -2.10 17.73
C HIS A 458 3.45 -2.23 19.18
N ALA A 459 4.02 -3.38 19.57
CA ALA A 459 4.66 -3.53 20.87
C ALA A 459 5.84 -2.57 21.05
N ALA A 460 6.62 -2.37 19.99
CA ALA A 460 7.71 -1.42 20.00
C ALA A 460 7.23 0.02 20.19
N GLY A 461 6.11 0.39 19.54
CA GLY A 461 5.45 1.69 19.79
C GLY A 461 5.05 1.86 21.26
N SER A 462 4.48 0.83 21.89
CA SER A 462 4.08 0.89 23.30
C SER A 462 5.28 0.99 24.24
N TYR A 463 6.40 0.36 23.89
CA TYR A 463 7.63 0.37 24.68
C TYR A 463 8.37 1.71 24.60
N SER A 464 8.33 2.38 23.45
CA SER A 464 8.96 3.70 23.26
C SER A 464 8.13 4.84 23.86
N SER A 465 6.86 4.61 24.19
CA SER A 465 6.05 5.55 24.99
C SER A 465 6.63 5.72 26.40
N ILE A 466 6.53 6.94 26.94
CA ILE A 466 7.08 7.27 28.27
C ILE A 466 6.20 6.78 29.44
N SER A 467 5.02 6.24 29.14
CA SER A 467 4.08 5.81 30.16
C SER A 467 4.52 4.47 30.78
N PRO A 468 4.67 4.39 32.12
CA PRO A 468 5.02 3.15 32.79
C PRO A 468 3.87 2.13 32.79
N ASP A 469 2.64 2.59 32.52
CA ASP A 469 1.45 1.76 32.56
C ASP A 469 1.20 1.05 31.22
N SER A 470 1.99 1.33 30.17
CA SER A 470 1.82 0.68 28.87
C SER A 470 2.01 -0.84 28.98
N LYS A 471 1.20 -1.59 28.24
CA LYS A 471 1.21 -3.06 28.25
C LYS A 471 1.57 -3.53 26.86
N TRP A 472 2.86 -3.47 26.55
CA TRP A 472 3.45 -3.80 25.24
C TRP A 472 3.03 -5.17 24.65
N TRP A 473 2.61 -6.12 25.49
CA TRP A 473 2.14 -7.43 25.07
C TRP A 473 0.69 -7.44 24.56
N MET A 474 -0.12 -6.42 24.86
CA MET A 474 -1.51 -6.33 24.45
C MET A 474 -1.68 -6.17 22.92
N PRO A 475 -0.95 -5.28 22.22
CA PRO A 475 -1.04 -5.21 20.76
C PRO A 475 -0.64 -6.52 20.05
N PRO A 476 0.48 -7.20 20.38
CA PRO A 476 0.77 -8.54 19.85
C PRO A 476 -0.38 -9.53 20.00
N MET A 477 -0.98 -9.60 21.19
CA MET A 477 -2.12 -10.50 21.43
C MET A 477 -3.33 -10.15 20.56
N PHE A 478 -3.66 -8.85 20.42
CA PHE A 478 -4.72 -8.41 19.50
C PHE A 478 -4.46 -8.88 18.06
N PHE A 479 -3.26 -8.66 17.52
CA PHE A 479 -2.94 -9.05 16.15
C PHE A 479 -2.91 -10.57 15.97
N LEU A 480 -2.40 -11.33 16.94
CA LEU A 480 -2.47 -12.79 16.90
C LEU A 480 -3.91 -13.30 16.88
N LEU A 481 -4.78 -12.72 17.72
CA LEU A 481 -6.21 -13.03 17.74
C LEU A 481 -6.89 -12.62 16.43
N ALA A 482 -6.50 -11.52 15.79
CA ALA A 482 -6.99 -11.16 14.45
C ALA A 482 -6.64 -12.23 13.39
N GLY A 483 -5.46 -12.85 13.50
CA GLY A 483 -5.07 -14.00 12.70
C GLY A 483 -5.92 -15.24 12.97
N VAL A 484 -6.10 -15.58 14.25
CA VAL A 484 -6.97 -16.70 14.68
C VAL A 484 -8.39 -16.50 14.17
N GLY A 485 -8.96 -15.31 14.32
CA GLY A 485 -10.31 -14.98 13.85
C GLY A 485 -10.45 -15.12 12.34
N SER A 486 -9.43 -14.72 11.57
CA SER A 486 -9.42 -14.86 10.12
C SER A 486 -9.39 -16.33 9.66
N VAL A 487 -8.59 -17.16 10.34
CA VAL A 487 -8.54 -18.61 10.09
C VAL A 487 -9.85 -19.27 10.51
N LEU A 488 -10.37 -18.94 11.68
CA LEU A 488 -11.62 -19.46 12.22
C LEU A 488 -12.80 -19.13 11.30
N GLN A 489 -12.96 -17.87 10.89
CA GLN A 489 -14.03 -17.49 9.96
C GLN A 489 -13.93 -18.23 8.62
N THR A 490 -12.71 -18.40 8.11
CA THR A 490 -12.47 -19.13 6.86
C THR A 490 -12.85 -20.60 7.01
N TRP A 491 -12.48 -21.23 8.13
CA TRP A 491 -12.81 -22.62 8.43
C TRP A 491 -14.32 -22.82 8.63
N LEU A 492 -14.97 -21.98 9.44
CA LEU A 492 -16.42 -22.01 9.65
C LEU A 492 -17.18 -21.85 8.33
N SER A 493 -16.78 -20.87 7.50
CA SER A 493 -17.49 -20.57 6.26
C SER A 493 -17.25 -21.58 5.13
N ARG A 494 -16.05 -22.16 5.03
CA ARG A 494 -15.66 -23.03 3.90
C ARG A 494 -15.68 -24.52 4.23
N VAL A 495 -15.68 -24.89 5.50
CA VAL A 495 -15.66 -26.30 5.95
C VAL A 495 -16.96 -26.62 6.67
N VAL A 496 -17.21 -25.98 7.83
CA VAL A 496 -18.33 -26.34 8.72
C VAL A 496 -19.68 -26.02 8.10
N PHE A 497 -19.89 -24.76 7.70
CA PHE A 497 -21.18 -24.28 7.19
C PHE A 497 -21.22 -24.16 5.66
N ALA A 498 -20.28 -24.78 4.95
CA ALA A 498 -20.09 -24.59 3.51
C ALA A 498 -21.37 -24.90 2.69
N LYS A 499 -22.06 -26.00 3.02
CA LYS A 499 -23.28 -26.42 2.32
C LYS A 499 -24.43 -25.46 2.55
N VAL A 500 -24.56 -24.93 3.76
CA VAL A 500 -25.63 -24.00 4.16
C VAL A 500 -25.39 -22.62 3.56
N ILE A 501 -24.19 -22.07 3.75
CA ILE A 501 -23.82 -20.72 3.29
C ILE A 501 -23.92 -20.58 1.77
N ARG A 502 -23.61 -21.63 1.00
CA ARG A 502 -23.73 -21.62 -0.47
C ARG A 502 -25.16 -21.40 -0.96
N ARG A 503 -26.17 -21.74 -0.16
CA ARG A 503 -27.59 -21.54 -0.51
C ARG A 503 -28.06 -20.11 -0.23
N PHE A 504 -27.33 -19.34 0.58
CA PHE A 504 -27.75 -17.99 0.94
C PHE A 504 -27.51 -16.97 -0.17
N PRO A 505 -28.46 -16.03 -0.39
CA PRO A 505 -28.24 -14.91 -1.30
C PRO A 505 -27.05 -14.06 -0.82
N GLN A 506 -26.45 -13.31 -1.75
CA GLN A 506 -25.21 -12.57 -1.47
C GLN A 506 -25.34 -11.61 -0.28
N TRP A 507 -26.47 -10.92 -0.15
CA TRP A 507 -26.67 -9.95 0.93
C TRP A 507 -26.66 -10.62 2.31
N VAL A 508 -27.26 -11.81 2.47
CA VAL A 508 -27.22 -12.57 3.74
C VAL A 508 -25.79 -12.96 4.09
N ARG A 509 -25.01 -13.44 3.11
CA ARG A 509 -23.59 -13.75 3.30
C ARG A 509 -22.79 -12.52 3.71
N ARG A 510 -23.06 -11.36 3.11
CA ARG A 510 -22.42 -10.08 3.44
C ARG A 510 -22.76 -9.61 4.85
N VAL A 511 -24.02 -9.72 5.26
CA VAL A 511 -24.47 -9.41 6.62
C VAL A 511 -23.79 -10.34 7.63
N GLY A 512 -23.75 -11.65 7.36
CA GLY A 512 -23.05 -12.61 8.23
C GLY A 512 -21.56 -12.34 8.35
N ASN A 513 -20.89 -11.97 7.25
CA ASN A 513 -19.48 -11.57 7.28
C ASN A 513 -19.27 -10.30 8.11
N LEU A 514 -20.11 -9.29 7.93
CA LEU A 514 -20.03 -8.04 8.70
C LEU A 514 -20.30 -8.29 10.18
N ALA A 515 -21.33 -9.07 10.52
CA ALA A 515 -21.65 -9.43 11.90
C ALA A 515 -20.50 -10.19 12.57
N PHE A 516 -19.85 -11.12 11.87
CA PHE A 516 -18.66 -11.79 12.39
C PHE A 516 -17.50 -10.83 12.63
N VAL A 517 -17.23 -9.92 11.68
CA VAL A 517 -16.17 -8.91 11.83
C VAL A 517 -16.44 -8.01 13.04
N LEU A 518 -17.66 -7.48 13.16
CA LEU A 518 -18.03 -6.63 14.28
C LEU A 518 -17.94 -7.37 15.61
N GLY A 519 -18.52 -8.58 15.70
CA GLY A 519 -18.47 -9.39 16.91
C GLY A 519 -17.03 -9.75 17.32
N TRP A 520 -16.19 -10.17 16.36
CA TRP A 520 -14.80 -10.50 16.65
C TRP A 520 -13.99 -9.29 17.11
N MET A 521 -14.17 -8.13 16.45
CA MET A 521 -13.50 -6.90 16.83
C MET A 521 -13.97 -6.45 18.22
N SER A 522 -15.27 -6.45 18.51
CA SER A 522 -15.79 -6.10 19.84
C SER A 522 -15.19 -6.97 20.97
N LEU A 523 -14.87 -8.24 20.70
CA LEU A 523 -14.28 -9.14 21.69
C LEU A 523 -12.77 -8.93 21.89
N THR A 524 -12.07 -8.34 20.92
CA THR A 524 -10.60 -8.35 20.88
C THR A 524 -9.94 -6.98 20.80
N SER A 525 -10.61 -5.97 20.22
CA SER A 525 -10.02 -4.65 19.97
C SER A 525 -9.68 -3.88 21.24
N TRP A 526 -10.36 -4.17 22.36
CA TRP A 526 -10.10 -3.54 23.65
C TRP A 526 -8.62 -3.65 24.05
N MET A 527 -7.94 -4.77 23.73
CA MET A 527 -6.53 -4.94 24.07
C MET A 527 -5.65 -3.87 23.40
N LEU A 528 -5.93 -3.57 22.13
CA LEU A 528 -5.20 -2.54 21.39
C LEU A 528 -5.58 -1.13 21.86
N VAL A 529 -6.89 -0.87 22.02
CA VAL A 529 -7.40 0.46 22.38
C VAL A 529 -6.95 0.84 23.79
N ASP A 530 -7.07 -0.08 24.75
CA ASP A 530 -6.64 0.14 26.13
C ASP A 530 -5.15 0.47 26.21
N ASP A 531 -4.31 -0.26 25.48
CA ASP A 531 -2.87 0.04 25.43
C ASP A 531 -2.60 1.40 24.78
N PHE A 532 -3.33 1.78 23.73
CA PHE A 532 -3.22 3.13 23.13
C PHE A 532 -3.60 4.22 24.11
N CYS A 533 -4.60 4.00 24.97
CA CYS A 533 -4.95 4.91 26.05
C CYS A 533 -3.82 5.03 27.07
N ARG A 534 -3.26 3.89 27.53
CA ARG A 534 -2.13 3.90 28.47
C ARG A 534 -0.87 4.52 27.90
N CYS A 535 -0.66 4.43 26.58
CA CYS A 535 0.43 5.10 25.87
C CYS A 535 0.18 6.61 25.69
N GLY A 536 -1.04 7.10 25.93
CA GLY A 536 -1.41 8.50 25.75
C GLY A 536 -1.61 8.92 24.29
N ILE A 537 -1.71 7.97 23.36
CA ILE A 537 -1.79 8.24 21.90
C ILE A 537 -2.95 9.18 21.58
N TRP A 538 -4.09 9.03 22.26
CA TRP A 538 -5.29 9.85 22.06
C TRP A 538 -5.12 11.31 22.51
N LEU A 539 -4.06 11.63 23.25
CA LEU A 539 -3.72 12.99 23.62
C LEU A 539 -2.95 13.71 22.51
N TRP A 540 -2.45 12.97 21.52
CA TRP A 540 -1.79 13.58 20.38
C TRP A 540 -2.76 14.42 19.55
N GLU A 541 -2.32 15.61 19.18
CA GLU A 541 -3.08 16.55 18.36
C GLU A 541 -2.51 16.60 16.93
N PRO A 542 -3.00 15.75 16.02
CA PRO A 542 -2.37 15.56 14.71
C PRO A 542 -2.67 16.65 13.68
N VAL A 543 -3.66 17.51 13.95
CA VAL A 543 -4.05 18.62 13.07
C VAL A 543 -3.66 19.95 13.72
N PRO A 544 -3.08 20.89 12.96
CA PRO A 544 -2.53 22.12 13.52
C PRO A 544 -3.59 23.13 13.99
N VAL A 545 -4.79 23.07 13.39
CA VAL A 545 -5.90 23.98 13.67
C VAL A 545 -7.18 23.20 13.91
N SER A 546 -7.85 23.42 15.04
CA SER A 546 -9.16 22.85 15.30
C SER A 546 -10.27 23.74 14.77
N VAL A 547 -11.15 23.17 13.95
CA VAL A 547 -12.42 23.80 13.55
C VAL A 547 -13.58 23.40 14.45
N VAL A 548 -13.45 22.30 15.19
CA VAL A 548 -14.48 21.75 16.08
C VAL A 548 -14.53 22.49 17.43
N ARG A 549 -13.38 22.86 18.01
CA ARG A 549 -13.32 23.58 19.30
C ARG A 549 -14.04 24.93 19.31
N PRO A 550 -13.90 25.81 18.28
CA PRO A 550 -14.66 27.05 18.18
C PRO A 550 -16.18 26.86 18.22
N LEU A 551 -16.69 25.69 17.79
CA LEU A 551 -18.12 25.37 17.79
C LEU A 551 -18.66 24.98 19.17
N GLY A 552 -17.85 25.06 20.22
CA GLY A 552 -18.24 24.73 21.58
C GLY A 552 -18.16 23.23 21.92
N ILE A 553 -17.76 22.38 20.98
CA ILE A 553 -17.60 20.93 21.16
C ILE A 553 -16.25 20.66 21.85
N GLY A 554 -16.24 19.78 22.85
CA GLY A 554 -15.03 19.41 23.62
C GLY A 554 -15.03 19.90 25.08
N PRO A 555 -13.95 19.65 25.84
CA PRO A 555 -13.84 20.07 27.24
C PRO A 555 -14.04 21.58 27.37
N SER A 556 -14.93 22.00 28.28
CA SER A 556 -15.33 23.40 28.45
C SER A 556 -14.17 24.40 28.67
N PRO A 557 -13.03 24.05 29.31
CA PRO A 557 -11.91 24.99 29.50
C PRO A 557 -11.02 25.17 28.26
N ASP A 558 -10.94 24.18 27.36
CA ASP A 558 -10.00 24.21 26.21
C ASP A 558 -10.69 24.65 24.92
N ARG A 559 -10.56 25.93 24.61
CA ARG A 559 -11.04 26.53 23.35
C ARG A 559 -9.91 26.87 22.39
N ARG A 560 -8.71 26.30 22.58
CA ARG A 560 -7.56 26.59 21.72
C ARG A 560 -7.80 26.13 20.29
N VAL A 561 -7.87 27.10 19.39
CA VAL A 561 -7.99 26.90 17.95
C VAL A 561 -6.67 26.41 17.37
N TRP A 562 -5.56 26.95 17.85
CA TRP A 562 -4.21 26.55 17.48
C TRP A 562 -3.74 25.40 18.38
N ARG A 563 -3.23 24.33 17.75
CA ARG A 563 -2.79 23.09 18.41
C ARG A 563 -1.28 22.86 18.32
N LEU A 564 -0.59 23.65 17.50
CA LEU A 564 0.86 23.60 17.38
C LEU A 564 1.46 24.34 18.56
N ASP A 565 2.02 23.57 19.50
CA ASP A 565 2.91 24.10 20.53
C ASP A 565 4.34 24.19 19.96
N LEU A 566 5.11 25.17 20.45
CA LEU A 566 6.50 25.39 20.01
C LEU A 566 7.42 24.19 20.31
N ASP A 567 7.08 23.39 21.31
CA ASP A 567 7.80 22.18 21.70
C ASP A 567 7.56 21.00 20.73
N MET A 568 6.59 21.11 19.81
CA MET A 568 6.37 20.15 18.73
C MET A 568 7.16 20.47 17.45
N LEU A 569 7.85 21.61 17.41
CA LEU A 569 8.65 21.99 16.26
C LEU A 569 10.02 21.30 16.30
N PRO A 570 10.59 20.92 15.14
CA PRO A 570 11.94 20.38 15.09
C PRO A 570 12.94 21.40 15.67
N THR A 571 13.77 20.97 16.59
CA THR A 571 14.78 21.82 17.25
C THR A 571 16.17 21.25 17.08
N TRP A 572 17.19 22.11 17.07
CA TRP A 572 18.57 21.62 17.07
C TRP A 572 18.93 21.05 18.45
N TYR A 573 19.42 19.82 18.46
CA TYR A 573 19.94 19.13 19.63
C TYR A 573 21.46 18.96 19.51
N SER A 574 22.19 19.45 20.50
CA SER A 574 23.63 19.23 20.64
C SER A 574 23.88 18.13 21.66
N GLY A 575 24.28 16.95 21.18
CA GLY A 575 24.70 15.84 22.02
C GLY A 575 26.11 16.00 22.58
N ARG A 576 26.59 14.99 23.31
CA ARG A 576 27.95 14.98 23.87
C ARG A 576 29.03 14.99 22.78
N HIS A 577 28.74 14.37 21.64
CA HIS A 577 29.61 14.34 20.48
C HIS A 577 28.89 14.91 19.26
N TRP A 578 29.64 15.30 18.23
CA TRP A 578 29.07 15.84 17.00
C TRP A 578 28.15 14.83 16.30
N TRP A 579 28.44 13.53 16.40
CA TRP A 579 27.60 12.46 15.85
C TRP A 579 26.34 12.17 16.68
N ASP A 580 26.25 12.70 17.90
CA ASP A 580 25.05 12.65 18.75
C ASP A 580 24.18 13.91 18.58
N SER A 581 24.50 14.78 17.61
CA SER A 581 23.83 16.06 17.39
C SER A 581 23.03 16.07 16.08
N GLY A 582 21.94 16.82 16.03
CA GLY A 582 21.10 16.95 14.84
C GLY A 582 19.75 17.60 15.11
N ILE A 583 18.78 17.37 14.23
CA ILE A 583 17.42 17.90 14.39
C ILE A 583 16.63 16.92 15.25
N ALA A 584 16.30 17.31 16.49
CA ALA A 584 15.39 16.59 17.36
C ALA A 584 13.94 16.83 16.94
N ILE A 585 13.17 15.75 16.86
CA ILE A 585 11.74 15.71 16.54
C ILE A 585 10.96 15.09 17.69
#